data_AF-A0A831YR96-F1
#
_entry.id   AF-A0A831YR96-F1
#
_cell.length_a   1.000
_cell.length_b   1.000
_cell.length_c   1.000
_cell.angle_alpha   90.00
_cell.angle_beta   90.00
_cell.angle_gamma   90.00
#
_symmetry.space_group_name_H-M   'P 1'
#
loop_
_entity.id
_entity.type
_entity.pdbx_description
1 polymer ?
#
loop_
_entity_poly.entity_id
_entity_poly.type
_entity_poly.pdbx_seq_one_letter_code
_entity_poly.pdbx_strand_id
1 'polypeptide(L)'
;MFDITLIHPKLVHFPIAFLLAALVFDVWGMIKKDSFYYRVGWVNLVLAILFSVFAIVSGLLAANNVPHNDLSHETMELHETLGYVIGGMLLILFLWRLRLKGELPQKGRAVYVLLLLGVAVTVVISADLGGKMVYEYGVAVKAVPQTESGEHSHDGDGGHSHGTTESTEGHDHTGDAHNNQEAHEHDSGMEEHSPSSQEAPETNKNSESSKTVHTHDDGTVHEH
;
A
#
# COMPACT_ATOMS: atom_id res chain seq x y z
N MET A 1 1.38 19.08 -4.66
CA MET A 1 -0.03 18.68 -4.47
C MET A 1 -0.03 17.38 -3.66
N PHE A 2 -1.07 17.05 -2.90
CA PHE A 2 -1.14 15.76 -2.22
C PHE A 2 -1.96 14.80 -3.08
N ASP A 3 -1.32 13.79 -3.66
CA ASP A 3 -1.99 12.81 -4.53
C ASP A 3 -2.73 11.79 -3.67
N ILE A 4 -3.99 12.08 -3.36
CA ILE A 4 -4.85 11.24 -2.49
C ILE A 4 -5.05 9.85 -3.11
N THR A 5 -5.07 9.76 -4.44
CA THR A 5 -5.00 8.52 -5.21
C THR A 5 -3.81 7.63 -4.84
N LEU A 6 -2.66 8.20 -4.50
CA LEU A 6 -1.46 7.47 -4.10
C LEU A 6 -1.37 7.24 -2.58
N ILE A 7 -2.32 7.75 -1.78
CA ILE A 7 -2.40 7.49 -0.34
C ILE A 7 -3.50 6.48 0.02
N HIS A 8 -4.61 6.43 -0.72
CA HIS A 8 -5.69 5.47 -0.50
C HIS A 8 -5.22 4.00 -0.57
N PRO A 9 -4.47 3.55 -1.61
CA PRO A 9 -3.87 2.21 -1.65
C PRO A 9 -2.98 1.89 -0.44
N LYS A 10 -2.27 2.89 0.11
CA LYS A 10 -1.43 2.71 1.30
C LYS A 10 -2.29 2.54 2.55
N LEU A 11 -3.40 3.29 2.66
CA LEU A 11 -4.32 3.22 3.79
C LEU A 11 -5.12 1.91 3.83
N VAL A 12 -5.55 1.35 2.70
CA VAL A 12 -6.29 0.07 2.67
C VAL A 12 -5.44 -1.14 3.10
N HIS A 13 -4.11 -1.08 3.08
CA HIS A 13 -3.27 -2.18 3.55
C HIS A 13 -3.33 -2.39 5.07
N PHE A 14 -3.52 -1.34 5.86
CA PHE A 14 -3.55 -1.45 7.33
C PHE A 14 -4.77 -2.24 7.85
N PRO A 15 -6.03 -1.97 7.42
CA PRO A 15 -7.19 -2.79 7.79
C PRO A 15 -7.03 -4.25 7.44
N ILE A 16 -6.46 -4.55 6.27
CA ILE A 16 -6.23 -5.92 5.79
C ILE A 16 -5.22 -6.64 6.70
N ALA A 17 -4.07 -6.02 6.97
CA ALA A 17 -3.05 -6.58 7.85
C ALA A 17 -3.57 -6.81 9.28
N PHE A 18 -4.29 -5.83 9.85
CA PHE A 18 -4.87 -5.95 11.19
C PHE A 18 -6.02 -6.96 11.27
N LEU A 19 -6.86 -7.08 10.24
CA LEU A 19 -7.91 -8.10 10.16
C LEU A 19 -7.32 -9.51 10.11
N LEU A 20 -6.33 -9.74 9.24
CA LEU A 20 -5.67 -11.05 9.12
C LEU A 20 -4.90 -11.40 10.40
N ALA A 21 -4.22 -10.43 11.02
CA ALA A 21 -3.60 -10.61 12.33
C ALA A 21 -4.62 -10.95 13.42
N ALA A 22 -5.76 -10.26 13.48
CA ALA A 22 -6.83 -10.56 14.43
C ALA A 22 -7.36 -11.99 14.27
N LEU A 23 -7.62 -12.42 13.02
CA LEU A 23 -8.07 -13.77 12.69
C LEU A 23 -7.03 -14.83 13.10
N VAL A 24 -5.74 -14.63 12.78
CA VAL A 24 -4.65 -15.54 13.15
C VAL A 24 -4.51 -15.64 14.67
N PHE A 25 -4.50 -14.52 15.40
CA PHE A 25 -4.37 -14.54 16.86
C PHE A 25 -5.60 -15.13 17.56
N ASP A 26 -6.81 -14.87 17.07
CA ASP A 26 -8.02 -15.49 17.59
C ASP A 26 -7.99 -17.02 17.41
N VAL A 27 -7.64 -17.51 16.22
CA VAL A 27 -7.48 -18.95 15.93
C VAL A 27 -6.36 -19.58 16.76
N TRP A 28 -5.20 -18.93 16.86
CA TRP A 28 -4.08 -19.44 17.65
C TRP A 28 -4.42 -19.51 19.15
N GLY A 29 -5.16 -18.52 19.65
CA GLY A 29 -5.74 -18.54 20.98
C GLY A 29 -6.67 -19.73 21.20
N MET A 30 -7.50 -20.11 20.22
CA MET A 30 -8.34 -21.32 20.34
C MET A 30 -7.51 -22.59 20.52
N ILE A 31 -6.40 -22.71 19.77
CA ILE A 31 -5.50 -23.87 19.81
C ILE A 31 -4.72 -23.91 21.14
N LYS A 32 -4.14 -22.78 21.56
CA LYS A 32 -3.35 -22.67 22.80
C LYS A 32 -4.20 -22.57 24.07
N LYS A 33 -5.49 -22.25 23.95
CA LYS A 33 -6.46 -21.99 25.03
C LYS A 33 -6.07 -20.84 25.97
N ASP A 34 -5.15 -19.98 25.55
CA ASP A 34 -4.58 -18.87 26.32
C ASP A 34 -5.30 -17.54 26.00
N SER A 35 -5.59 -16.77 27.05
CA SER A 35 -6.31 -15.49 26.98
C SER A 35 -5.46 -14.34 26.43
N PHE A 36 -4.13 -14.45 26.46
CA PHE A 36 -3.23 -13.46 25.89
C PHE A 36 -3.51 -13.24 24.39
N TYR A 37 -3.61 -14.32 23.61
CA TYR A 37 -3.87 -14.22 22.17
C TYR A 37 -5.24 -13.61 21.86
N TYR A 38 -6.27 -13.84 22.68
CA TYR A 38 -7.57 -13.17 22.50
C TYR A 38 -7.48 -11.66 22.78
N ARG A 39 -6.60 -11.23 23.68
CA ARG A 39 -6.35 -9.79 23.93
C ARG A 39 -5.60 -9.16 22.75
N VAL A 40 -4.62 -9.86 22.19
CA VAL A 40 -3.91 -9.41 20.97
C VAL A 40 -4.88 -9.35 19.77
N GLY A 41 -5.70 -10.39 19.56
CA GLY A 41 -6.71 -10.41 18.49
C GLY A 41 -7.75 -9.29 18.63
N TRP A 42 -8.17 -8.96 19.85
CA TRP A 42 -9.04 -7.82 20.14
C TRP A 42 -8.41 -6.48 19.75
N VAL A 43 -7.16 -6.22 20.16
CA VAL A 43 -6.45 -4.97 19.81
C VAL A 43 -6.28 -4.85 18.29
N ASN A 44 -5.95 -5.94 17.60
CA ASN A 44 -5.87 -5.95 16.13
C ASN A 44 -7.24 -5.65 15.49
N LEU A 45 -8.36 -6.19 16.00
CA LEU A 45 -9.69 -5.85 15.50
C LEU A 45 -10.04 -4.37 15.69
N VAL A 46 -9.66 -3.78 16.84
CA VAL A 46 -9.85 -2.33 17.11
C VAL A 46 -9.06 -1.48 16.12
N LEU A 47 -7.83 -1.88 15.80
CA LEU A 47 -7.00 -1.19 14.80
C LEU A 47 -7.56 -1.38 13.37
N ALA A 48 -8.07 -2.56 13.03
CA ALA A 48 -8.72 -2.80 11.74
C ALA A 48 -9.92 -1.88 11.52
N ILE A 49 -10.76 -1.67 12.54
CA ILE A 49 -11.86 -0.68 12.54
C ILE A 49 -11.31 0.74 12.32
N LEU A 50 -10.33 1.16 13.13
CA LEU A 50 -9.82 2.52 13.11
C LEU A 50 -9.23 2.88 11.74
N PHE A 51 -8.39 2.01 11.18
CA PHE A 51 -7.83 2.22 9.85
C PHE A 51 -8.87 2.04 8.73
N SER A 52 -9.93 1.24 8.92
CA SER A 52 -11.00 1.08 7.92
C SER A 52 -11.76 2.40 7.71
N VAL A 53 -11.97 3.20 8.76
CA VAL A 53 -12.55 4.55 8.63
C VAL A 53 -11.65 5.46 7.79
N PHE A 54 -10.33 5.48 8.03
CA PHE A 54 -9.38 6.25 7.23
C PHE A 54 -9.30 5.77 5.77
N ALA A 55 -9.41 4.45 5.54
CA ALA A 55 -9.46 3.86 4.22
C ALA A 55 -10.72 4.27 3.43
N ILE A 56 -11.90 4.20 4.04
CA ILE A 56 -13.17 4.63 3.42
C ILE A 56 -13.13 6.13 3.09
N VAL A 57 -12.71 6.99 4.04
CA VAL A 57 -12.61 8.44 3.81
C VAL A 57 -11.63 8.77 2.69
N SER A 58 -10.45 8.14 2.66
CA SER A 58 -9.49 8.37 1.56
C SER A 58 -9.96 7.85 0.21
N GLY A 59 -10.76 6.77 0.18
CA GLY A 59 -11.37 6.24 -1.05
C GLY A 59 -12.40 7.19 -1.63
N LEU A 60 -13.30 7.72 -0.78
CA LEU A 60 -14.25 8.75 -1.15
C LEU A 60 -13.58 10.02 -1.70
N LEU A 61 -12.49 10.48 -1.08
CA LEU A 61 -11.73 11.62 -1.61
C LEU A 61 -11.02 11.28 -2.92
N ALA A 62 -10.59 10.04 -3.16
CA ALA A 62 -10.02 9.63 -4.43
C ALA A 62 -11.08 9.58 -5.55
N ALA A 63 -12.23 8.94 -5.30
CA ALA A 63 -13.34 8.81 -6.24
C ALA A 63 -13.84 10.17 -6.77
N ASN A 64 -13.90 11.19 -5.90
CA ASN A 64 -14.35 12.55 -6.25
C ASN A 64 -13.29 13.41 -6.98
N ASN A 65 -12.05 12.95 -7.15
CA ASN A 65 -10.94 13.76 -7.70
C ASN A 65 -10.28 13.18 -8.98
N VAL A 66 -10.79 12.07 -9.52
CA VAL A 66 -10.18 11.37 -10.66
C VAL A 66 -11.16 11.29 -11.83
N PRO A 67 -10.73 11.54 -13.08
CA PRO A 67 -11.54 11.25 -14.26
C PRO A 67 -11.75 9.75 -14.43
N HIS A 68 -13.01 9.34 -14.55
CA HIS A 68 -13.43 7.94 -14.75
C HIS A 68 -14.22 7.82 -16.05
N ASN A 69 -14.18 6.64 -16.68
CA ASN A 69 -15.09 6.25 -17.76
C ASN A 69 -16.18 5.29 -17.24
N ASP A 70 -17.25 5.09 -18.01
CA ASP A 70 -18.43 4.33 -17.57
C ASP A 70 -18.11 2.90 -17.08
N LEU A 71 -17.18 2.21 -17.75
CA LEU A 71 -16.69 0.87 -17.36
C LEU A 71 -15.93 0.86 -16.02
N SER A 72 -15.08 1.85 -15.81
CA SER A 72 -14.39 2.05 -14.53
C SER A 72 -15.36 2.48 -13.41
N HIS A 73 -16.45 3.16 -13.75
CA HIS A 73 -17.42 3.69 -12.79
C HIS A 73 -18.23 2.57 -12.11
N GLU A 74 -18.78 1.61 -12.87
CA GLU A 74 -19.49 0.44 -12.29
C GLU A 74 -18.57 -0.36 -11.36
N THR A 75 -17.31 -0.57 -11.76
CA THR A 75 -16.31 -1.28 -10.93
C THR A 75 -15.97 -0.49 -9.66
N MET A 76 -15.92 0.85 -9.75
CA MET A 76 -15.69 1.73 -8.61
C MET A 76 -16.87 1.73 -7.62
N GLU A 77 -18.11 1.85 -8.09
CA GLU A 77 -19.30 1.76 -7.23
C GLU A 77 -19.38 0.41 -6.51
N LEU A 78 -19.05 -0.69 -7.19
CA LEU A 78 -19.01 -2.01 -6.59
C LEU A 78 -17.86 -2.15 -5.57
N HIS A 79 -16.68 -1.59 -5.84
CA HIS A 79 -15.57 -1.54 -4.88
C HIS A 79 -15.90 -0.70 -3.64
N GLU A 80 -16.50 0.49 -3.80
CA GLU A 80 -16.94 1.35 -2.69
C GLU A 80 -18.03 0.66 -1.86
N THR A 81 -19.01 0.03 -2.52
CA THR A 81 -20.07 -0.75 -1.87
C THR A 81 -19.49 -1.89 -1.03
N LEU A 82 -18.52 -2.64 -1.56
CA LEU A 82 -17.80 -3.65 -0.79
C LEU A 82 -17.03 -3.04 0.39
N GLY A 83 -16.43 -1.85 0.23
CA GLY A 83 -15.80 -1.09 1.30
C GLY A 83 -16.74 -0.80 2.48
N TYR A 84 -17.96 -0.33 2.21
CA TYR A 84 -18.98 -0.13 3.24
C TYR A 84 -19.45 -1.45 3.87
N VAL A 85 -19.65 -2.51 3.06
CA VAL A 85 -20.05 -3.83 3.57
C VAL A 85 -18.99 -4.40 4.51
N ILE A 86 -17.71 -4.32 4.14
CA ILE A 86 -16.57 -4.73 4.98
C ILE A 86 -16.54 -3.92 6.27
N GLY A 87 -16.63 -2.59 6.19
CA GLY A 87 -16.67 -1.70 7.37
C GLY A 87 -17.84 -2.02 8.31
N GLY A 88 -19.03 -2.27 7.75
CA GLY A 88 -20.23 -2.67 8.49
C GLY A 88 -20.11 -4.04 9.17
N MET A 89 -19.60 -5.05 8.46
CA MET A 89 -19.37 -6.38 9.03
C MET A 89 -18.31 -6.35 10.15
N LEU A 90 -17.21 -5.61 9.94
CA LEU A 90 -16.21 -5.36 10.99
C LEU A 90 -16.86 -4.69 12.20
N LEU A 91 -17.67 -3.64 11.99
CA LEU A 91 -18.34 -2.90 13.08
C LEU A 91 -19.29 -3.80 13.88
N ILE A 92 -20.03 -4.70 13.22
CA ILE A 92 -20.89 -5.69 13.88
C ILE A 92 -20.07 -6.66 14.74
N LEU A 93 -18.96 -7.18 14.22
CA LEU A 93 -18.06 -8.09 14.96
C LEU A 93 -17.37 -7.38 16.13
N PHE A 94 -16.96 -6.13 15.94
CA PHE A 94 -16.41 -5.26 16.98
C PHE A 94 -17.43 -5.00 18.08
N LEU A 95 -18.67 -4.62 17.74
CA LEU A 95 -19.74 -4.37 18.73
C LEU A 95 -20.13 -5.63 19.51
N TRP A 96 -20.17 -6.80 18.86
CA TRP A 96 -20.40 -8.08 19.53
C TRP A 96 -19.29 -8.36 20.56
N ARG A 97 -18.02 -8.23 20.17
CA ARG A 97 -16.87 -8.46 21.05
C ARG A 97 -16.73 -7.39 22.13
N LEU A 98 -17.14 -6.15 21.86
CA LEU A 98 -17.21 -5.05 22.84
C LEU A 98 -18.22 -5.35 23.95
N ARG A 99 -19.40 -5.91 23.60
CA ARG A 99 -20.40 -6.39 24.59
C ARG A 99 -19.86 -7.53 25.47
N LEU A 100 -18.82 -8.23 25.01
CA LEU A 100 -18.07 -9.26 25.74
C LEU A 100 -16.76 -8.74 26.36
N LYS A 101 -16.61 -7.42 26.52
CA LYS A 101 -15.43 -6.75 27.11
C LYS A 101 -14.10 -7.06 26.39
N GLY A 102 -14.15 -7.40 25.11
CA GLY A 102 -13.00 -7.81 24.30
C GLY A 102 -12.77 -9.33 24.23
N GLU A 103 -13.46 -10.12 25.05
CA GLU A 103 -13.31 -11.58 25.07
C GLU A 103 -14.04 -12.26 23.90
N LEU A 104 -13.49 -13.37 23.42
CA LEU A 104 -14.08 -14.19 22.35
C LEU A 104 -15.32 -14.96 22.88
N PRO A 105 -16.48 -14.92 22.19
CA PRO A 105 -17.72 -15.57 22.64
C PRO A 105 -17.51 -17.03 23.06
N GLN A 106 -17.73 -17.37 24.33
CA GLN A 106 -17.55 -18.75 24.81
C GLN A 106 -18.56 -19.72 24.16
N LYS A 107 -19.80 -19.25 23.98
CA LYS A 107 -20.82 -19.86 23.13
C LYS A 107 -20.85 -19.09 21.81
N GLY A 108 -20.81 -19.78 20.67
CA GLY A 108 -20.77 -19.13 19.35
C GLY A 108 -19.37 -18.79 18.82
N ARG A 109 -18.28 -19.17 19.51
CA ARG A 109 -16.88 -18.96 19.09
C ARG A 109 -16.62 -19.25 17.62
N ALA A 110 -17.02 -20.44 17.15
CA ALA A 110 -16.82 -20.86 15.77
C ALA A 110 -17.58 -19.97 14.77
N VAL A 111 -18.79 -19.50 15.12
CA VAL A 111 -19.58 -18.59 14.28
C VAL A 111 -18.88 -17.23 14.15
N TYR A 112 -18.36 -16.68 15.25
CA TYR A 112 -17.57 -15.44 15.21
C TYR A 112 -16.33 -15.58 14.30
N VAL A 113 -15.58 -16.69 14.42
CA VAL A 113 -14.38 -16.91 13.58
C VAL A 113 -14.74 -17.16 12.10
N LEU A 114 -15.83 -17.87 11.81
CA LEU A 114 -16.33 -18.04 10.45
C LEU A 114 -16.81 -16.72 9.82
N LEU A 115 -17.44 -15.84 10.58
CA LEU A 115 -17.81 -14.50 10.12
C LEU A 115 -16.57 -13.63 9.86
N LEU A 116 -15.57 -13.67 10.76
CA LEU A 116 -14.31 -12.93 10.58
C LEU A 116 -13.51 -13.43 9.37
N LEU A 117 -13.51 -14.74 9.11
CA LEU A 117 -13.00 -15.35 7.88
C LEU A 117 -13.80 -14.91 6.65
N GLY A 118 -15.14 -14.82 6.77
CA GLY A 118 -16.01 -14.28 5.72
C GLY A 118 -15.62 -12.86 5.32
N VAL A 119 -15.40 -11.95 6.29
CA VAL A 119 -14.90 -10.59 6.01
C VAL A 119 -13.54 -10.63 5.31
N ALA A 120 -12.62 -11.51 5.72
CA ALA A 120 -11.32 -11.66 5.06
C ALA A 120 -11.45 -12.11 3.59
N VAL A 121 -12.44 -12.95 3.25
CA VAL A 121 -12.74 -13.32 1.85
C VAL A 121 -13.35 -12.14 1.08
N THR A 122 -14.31 -11.40 1.67
CA THR A 122 -14.88 -10.19 1.04
C THR A 122 -13.80 -9.12 0.78
N VAL A 123 -12.83 -8.98 1.69
CA VAL A 123 -11.65 -8.13 1.54
C VAL A 123 -10.79 -8.53 0.34
N VAL A 124 -10.54 -9.82 0.12
CA VAL A 124 -9.77 -10.30 -1.05
C VAL A 124 -10.51 -9.98 -2.36
N ILE A 125 -11.84 -10.14 -2.39
CA ILE A 125 -12.66 -9.78 -3.57
C ILE A 125 -12.61 -8.26 -3.81
N SER A 126 -12.76 -7.44 -2.77
CA SER A 126 -12.64 -5.98 -2.89
C SER A 126 -11.26 -5.54 -3.38
N ALA A 127 -10.19 -6.20 -2.92
CA ALA A 127 -8.82 -5.92 -3.36
C ALA A 127 -8.55 -6.30 -4.84
N ASP A 128 -9.16 -7.37 -5.36
CA ASP A 128 -9.10 -7.73 -6.79
C ASP A 128 -9.72 -6.63 -7.66
N LEU A 129 -10.93 -6.16 -7.31
CA LEU A 129 -11.57 -5.02 -7.99
C LEU A 129 -10.74 -3.73 -7.89
N GLY A 130 -10.14 -3.47 -6.72
CA GLY A 130 -9.22 -2.34 -6.52
C GLY A 130 -7.99 -2.42 -7.42
N GLY A 131 -7.44 -3.63 -7.62
CA GLY A 131 -6.36 -3.88 -8.57
C GLY A 131 -6.79 -3.61 -10.01
N LYS A 132 -7.95 -4.10 -10.44
CA LYS A 132 -8.47 -3.93 -11.82
C LYS A 132 -8.66 -2.48 -12.21
N MET A 133 -9.19 -1.65 -11.32
CA MET A 133 -9.29 -0.20 -11.58
C MET A 133 -7.94 0.43 -11.92
N VAL A 134 -6.87 0.06 -11.21
CA VAL A 134 -5.52 0.62 -11.42
C VAL A 134 -4.81 0.00 -12.63
N TYR A 135 -4.88 -1.33 -12.79
CA TYR A 135 -4.08 -2.06 -13.78
C TYR A 135 -4.78 -2.27 -15.14
N GLU A 136 -6.11 -2.44 -15.16
CA GLU A 136 -6.88 -2.64 -16.40
C GLU A 136 -7.48 -1.33 -16.92
N TYR A 137 -8.04 -0.50 -16.02
CA TYR A 137 -8.69 0.76 -16.40
C TYR A 137 -7.80 2.01 -16.22
N GLY A 138 -6.57 1.84 -15.73
CA GLY A 138 -5.57 2.92 -15.61
C GLY A 138 -5.95 4.03 -14.62
N VAL A 139 -6.90 3.79 -13.71
CA VAL A 139 -7.36 4.78 -12.73
C VAL A 139 -6.18 5.23 -11.87
N ALA A 140 -5.97 6.55 -11.81
CA ALA A 140 -4.82 7.22 -11.19
C ALA A 140 -3.43 6.98 -11.82
N VAL A 141 -3.34 6.38 -13.01
CA VAL A 141 -2.10 6.27 -13.79
C VAL A 141 -2.18 7.23 -14.99
N LYS A 142 -1.04 7.76 -15.44
CA LYS A 142 -0.99 8.39 -16.79
C LYS A 142 -1.26 7.29 -17.81
N ALA A 143 -2.36 7.40 -18.56
CA ALA A 143 -2.68 6.45 -19.61
C ALA A 143 -1.49 6.34 -20.59
N VAL A 144 -0.90 5.14 -20.66
CA VAL A 144 -0.17 4.74 -21.86
C VAL A 144 -1.20 4.75 -22.99
N PRO A 145 -0.93 5.36 -24.16
CA PRO A 145 -1.85 5.28 -25.28
C PRO A 145 -2.18 3.81 -25.55
N GLN A 146 -3.47 3.47 -25.60
CA GLN A 146 -3.88 2.21 -26.17
C GLN A 146 -3.34 2.22 -27.60
N THR A 147 -2.42 1.32 -27.92
CA THR A 147 -2.04 1.11 -29.32
C THR A 147 -3.24 0.45 -29.98
N GLU A 148 -4.13 1.29 -30.50
CA GLU A 148 -5.23 0.87 -31.36
C GLU A 148 -4.64 -0.05 -32.43
N SER A 149 -5.01 -1.34 -32.37
CA SER A 149 -4.51 -2.36 -33.29
C SER A 149 -5.23 -2.17 -34.63
N GLY A 150 -4.85 -1.09 -35.32
CA GLY A 150 -5.58 -0.54 -36.45
C GLY A 150 -5.79 -1.58 -37.54
N GLU A 151 -7.07 -1.79 -37.89
CA GLU A 151 -7.50 -2.63 -39.01
C GLU A 151 -7.10 -1.97 -40.34
N HIS A 152 -5.81 -2.03 -40.68
CA HIS A 152 -5.27 -1.56 -41.95
C HIS A 152 -5.54 -2.58 -43.07
N SER A 153 -6.82 -2.77 -43.35
CA SER A 153 -7.32 -3.34 -44.60
C SER A 153 -6.94 -2.42 -45.75
N HIS A 154 -6.11 -2.91 -46.68
CA HIS A 154 -5.78 -2.21 -47.92
C HIS A 154 -5.69 -3.19 -49.09
N ASP A 155 -6.85 -3.55 -49.65
CA ASP A 155 -6.95 -3.91 -51.05
C ASP A 155 -6.74 -2.64 -51.90
N GLY A 156 -6.00 -2.75 -53.00
CA GLY A 156 -5.69 -1.60 -53.86
C GLY A 156 -4.70 -1.92 -54.98
N ASP A 157 -5.23 -2.34 -56.13
CA ASP A 157 -4.48 -2.49 -57.39
C ASP A 157 -4.24 -1.13 -58.07
N GLY A 158 -3.20 -1.05 -58.92
CA GLY A 158 -3.14 -0.06 -60.00
C GLY A 158 -1.96 0.94 -60.01
N GLY A 159 -0.92 0.62 -60.81
CA GLY A 159 -0.46 1.56 -61.85
C GLY A 159 0.87 2.33 -61.69
N HIS A 160 1.82 2.01 -62.59
CA HIS A 160 2.70 2.95 -63.32
C HIS A 160 3.85 3.69 -62.56
N SER A 161 5.00 4.06 -63.15
CA SER A 161 5.68 3.65 -64.41
C SER A 161 7.13 4.21 -64.50
N HIS A 162 8.08 3.38 -65.00
CA HIS A 162 9.35 3.68 -65.72
C HIS A 162 10.47 4.61 -65.19
N GLY A 163 11.73 4.19 -65.47
CA GLY A 163 12.98 4.99 -65.42
C GLY A 163 14.14 4.28 -64.68
N THR A 164 14.95 3.35 -65.22
CA THR A 164 15.99 3.47 -66.29
C THR A 164 16.80 4.77 -66.22
N THR A 165 18.15 4.80 -66.11
CA THR A 165 19.23 3.80 -66.27
C THR A 165 20.20 3.83 -65.05
N GLU A 166 21.39 3.20 -64.94
CA GLU A 166 22.25 2.40 -65.85
C GLU A 166 23.13 1.43 -65.01
N SER A 167 23.88 0.51 -65.64
CA SER A 167 24.67 -0.50 -64.93
C SER A 167 26.11 -0.67 -65.43
N THR A 168 27.05 -0.66 -64.49
CA THR A 168 28.38 -1.32 -64.56
C THR A 168 29.43 -0.72 -65.50
N GLU A 169 30.39 0.02 -64.92
CA GLU A 169 31.86 -0.02 -65.12
C GLU A 169 32.47 1.04 -64.17
N GLY A 170 33.59 0.85 -63.45
CA GLY A 170 34.51 -0.28 -63.34
C GLY A 170 35.97 0.21 -63.38
N HIS A 171 36.70 0.18 -62.26
CA HIS A 171 38.17 0.28 -62.18
C HIS A 171 38.68 -0.07 -60.77
N ASP A 172 39.79 -0.83 -60.70
CA ASP A 172 40.59 -1.04 -59.48
C ASP A 172 41.59 0.11 -59.26
N HIS A 173 42.07 0.27 -58.02
CA HIS A 173 43.45 0.58 -57.60
C HIS A 173 43.47 0.76 -56.06
N THR A 174 44.02 -0.16 -55.25
CA THR A 174 45.45 -0.31 -54.90
C THR A 174 46.16 1.00 -54.55
N GLY A 175 46.47 1.24 -53.27
CA GLY A 175 47.35 2.37 -52.88
C GLY A 175 47.40 2.72 -51.38
N ASP A 176 48.35 2.09 -50.67
CA ASP A 176 49.14 2.62 -49.54
C ASP A 176 48.49 3.17 -48.25
N ALA A 177 49.34 3.29 -47.21
CA ALA A 177 48.96 3.62 -45.84
C ALA A 177 49.82 4.75 -45.24
N HIS A 178 49.15 5.74 -44.66
CA HIS A 178 49.68 6.69 -43.67
C HIS A 178 48.56 6.84 -42.62
N ASN A 179 48.69 6.42 -41.36
CA ASN A 179 49.72 6.59 -40.33
C ASN A 179 49.96 8.04 -39.88
N ASN A 180 49.75 8.24 -38.57
CA ASN A 180 50.07 9.43 -37.75
C ASN A 180 49.33 10.76 -38.05
N GLN A 181 49.21 11.70 -37.09
CA GLN A 181 49.18 11.63 -35.61
C GLN A 181 48.95 13.04 -35.05
N GLU A 182 47.87 13.26 -34.28
CA GLU A 182 47.68 14.39 -33.35
C GLU A 182 46.41 14.04 -32.52
N ALA A 183 46.43 13.74 -31.22
CA ALA A 183 47.14 14.29 -30.05
C ALA A 183 46.57 15.62 -29.54
N HIS A 184 45.67 15.52 -28.56
CA HIS A 184 45.44 16.58 -27.57
C HIS A 184 45.02 15.96 -26.24
N GLU A 185 45.98 15.87 -25.31
CA GLU A 185 45.73 15.65 -23.89
C GLU A 185 45.82 16.99 -23.14
N HIS A 186 44.97 17.14 -22.12
CA HIS A 186 45.20 17.94 -20.91
C HIS A 186 44.15 17.42 -19.90
N ASP A 187 44.46 16.64 -18.87
CA ASP A 187 45.51 16.71 -17.83
C ASP A 187 45.15 17.63 -16.65
N SER A 188 45.48 17.15 -15.44
CA SER A 188 45.18 17.70 -14.11
C SER A 188 43.68 17.80 -13.74
N GLY A 189 43.30 17.58 -12.49
CA GLY A 189 44.11 17.15 -11.34
C GLY A 189 43.26 16.87 -10.11
N MET A 190 43.55 15.74 -9.48
CA MET A 190 42.95 15.17 -8.27
C MET A 190 42.99 16.13 -7.07
N GLU A 191 42.10 15.93 -6.09
CA GLU A 191 42.53 15.38 -4.80
C GLU A 191 41.36 14.80 -3.99
N GLU A 192 41.67 13.85 -3.10
CA GLU A 192 40.71 13.22 -2.18
C GLU A 192 40.59 14.05 -0.89
N HIS A 193 39.50 13.88 -0.12
CA HIS A 193 39.67 13.71 1.33
C HIS A 193 38.48 13.04 2.05
N SER A 194 38.84 12.09 2.91
CA SER A 194 38.15 11.65 4.13
C SER A 194 39.24 11.57 5.24
N PRO A 195 38.98 11.24 6.52
CA PRO A 195 37.75 10.70 7.13
C PRO A 195 37.34 11.33 8.51
N SER A 196 36.33 10.72 9.15
CA SER A 196 36.25 10.44 10.61
C SER A 196 35.67 11.47 11.62
N SER A 197 34.55 11.05 12.23
CA SER A 197 34.28 10.88 13.68
C SER A 197 34.30 12.04 14.71
N GLN A 198 33.18 12.11 15.47
CA GLN A 198 33.03 12.49 16.90
C GLN A 198 33.36 13.97 17.26
N GLU A 199 32.66 14.66 18.17
CA GLU A 199 32.22 14.27 19.52
C GLU A 199 31.02 15.15 20.04
N ALA A 200 30.56 14.90 21.26
CA ALA A 200 29.70 15.79 22.08
C ALA A 200 30.11 15.60 23.56
N PRO A 201 29.99 16.60 24.46
CA PRO A 201 28.86 16.60 25.42
C PRO A 201 28.52 18.01 26.02
N GLU A 202 28.13 18.05 27.32
CA GLU A 202 27.82 19.19 28.21
C GLU A 202 26.40 19.77 28.02
N THR A 203 25.40 19.56 28.90
CA THR A 203 25.26 19.90 30.35
C THR A 203 25.25 21.42 30.63
N ASN A 204 24.52 21.99 31.60
CA ASN A 204 23.89 21.50 32.85
C ASN A 204 22.66 22.45 33.18
N LYS A 205 21.93 22.55 34.31
CA LYS A 205 21.98 22.04 35.71
C LYS A 205 20.62 22.24 36.43
N ASN A 206 20.18 21.30 37.29
CA ASN A 206 19.41 21.46 38.56
C ASN A 206 18.05 22.24 38.62
N SER A 207 17.18 22.10 39.64
CA SER A 207 17.13 21.23 40.84
C SER A 207 15.68 21.01 41.34
N GLU A 208 15.47 19.94 42.11
CA GLU A 208 14.40 19.75 43.14
C GLU A 208 12.90 19.81 42.70
N SER A 209 11.96 19.22 43.45
CA SER A 209 12.06 18.64 44.80
C SER A 209 11.40 17.25 44.92
N SER A 210 11.92 16.44 45.85
CA SER A 210 11.34 15.15 46.25
C SER A 210 10.13 15.34 47.16
N LYS A 211 9.18 14.39 47.13
CA LYS A 211 8.26 14.18 48.26
C LYS A 211 7.72 12.75 48.38
N THR A 212 8.60 11.82 48.77
CA THR A 212 8.19 10.63 49.54
C THR A 212 8.10 11.00 51.02
N VAL A 213 6.94 10.77 51.65
CA VAL A 213 6.74 10.89 53.11
C VAL A 213 5.85 9.72 53.58
N HIS A 214 6.11 9.25 54.80
CA HIS A 214 5.54 8.04 55.40
C HIS A 214 4.20 8.26 56.15
N THR A 215 3.43 7.17 56.24
CA THR A 215 2.53 6.71 57.32
C THR A 215 1.83 7.70 58.26
N HIS A 216 0.49 7.56 58.31
CA HIS A 216 -0.35 7.31 59.49
C HIS A 216 -1.56 6.55 58.92
N ASP A 217 -2.07 5.41 59.40
CA ASP A 217 -2.13 4.81 60.74
C ASP A 217 -2.66 5.75 61.83
N ASP A 218 -3.99 5.73 61.94
CA ASP A 218 -4.77 5.95 63.16
C ASP A 218 -5.98 5.00 63.11
N GLY A 219 -6.44 4.51 64.26
CA GLY A 219 -7.31 3.35 64.35
C GLY A 219 -8.75 3.67 64.76
N THR A 220 -9.73 3.13 64.04
CA THR A 220 -11.13 3.11 64.46
C THR A 220 -11.63 1.68 64.67
N VAL A 221 -11.28 1.10 65.82
CA VAL A 221 -12.01 -0.04 66.40
C VAL A 221 -13.13 0.54 67.26
N HIS A 222 -14.38 0.27 66.90
CA HIS A 222 -15.52 0.38 67.81
C HIS A 222 -16.51 -0.75 67.52
N GLU A 223 -16.53 -1.73 68.42
CA GLU A 223 -17.67 -2.64 68.57
C GLU A 223 -18.82 -1.90 69.25
N HIS A 224 -20.06 -2.17 68.83
CA HIS A 224 -21.20 -2.41 69.72
C HIS A 224 -22.39 -3.03 68.98
#